data_AF-A0A6J1Z192-F1
#
_entry.id   AF-A0A6J1Z192-F1
#
_cell.length_a   1.000
_cell.length_b   1.000
_cell.length_c   1.000
_cell.angle_alpha   90.00
_cell.angle_beta   90.00
_cell.angle_gamma   90.00
#
_symmetry.space_group_name_H-M   'P 1'
#
loop_
_entity.id
_entity.type
_entity.pdbx_description
1 polymer ?
#
loop_
_entity_poly.entity_id
_entity_poly.type
_entity_poly.pdbx_seq_one_letter_code
_entity_poly.pdbx_strand_id
1 'polypeptide(L)'
;MALLRPLLTALALLTCRPGGSLGCALPGSHAQVSRDNLVLLGQMRRLSPFLCLRARKDFRFPREMLEGGQLQEAQAAAAVLRELLQ
;
A
#
# COMPACT_ATOMS: atom_id res chain seq x y z
N MET A 1 -31.16 32.68 -21.32
CA MET A 1 -30.91 31.28 -20.88
C MET A 1 -29.80 30.56 -21.65
N ALA A 2 -29.17 31.15 -22.68
CA ALA A 2 -28.11 30.48 -23.46
C ALA A 2 -26.71 30.48 -22.79
N LEU A 3 -26.42 31.49 -21.96
CA LEU A 3 -25.12 31.70 -21.30
C LEU A 3 -24.91 30.84 -20.04
N LEU A 4 -25.97 30.23 -19.52
CA LEU A 4 -25.90 29.42 -18.28
C LEU A 4 -25.17 28.09 -18.53
N ARG A 5 -25.38 27.49 -19.70
CA ARG A 5 -24.78 26.21 -20.10
C ARG A 5 -23.25 26.28 -20.23
N PRO A 6 -22.65 27.24 -20.97
CA PRO A 6 -21.19 27.34 -21.07
C PRO A 6 -20.55 27.68 -19.73
N LEU A 7 -21.22 28.49 -18.89
CA LEU A 7 -20.77 28.84 -17.55
C LEU A 7 -20.70 27.61 -16.64
N LEU A 8 -21.74 26.76 -16.67
CA LEU A 8 -21.78 25.52 -15.88
C LEU A 8 -20.71 24.52 -16.33
N THR A 9 -20.45 24.39 -17.64
CA THR A 9 -19.34 23.55 -18.13
C THR A 9 -17.97 24.10 -17.74
N ALA A 10 -17.78 25.42 -17.76
CA ALA A 10 -16.53 26.04 -17.32
C ALA A 10 -16.32 25.82 -15.81
N LEU A 11 -17.36 26.00 -14.98
CA LEU A 11 -17.34 25.69 -13.56
C LEU A 11 -17.08 24.21 -13.30
N ALA A 12 -17.69 23.30 -14.07
CA ALA A 12 -17.44 21.87 -13.97
C ALA A 12 -15.96 21.54 -14.28
N LEU A 13 -15.37 22.15 -15.31
CA LEU A 13 -13.95 21.96 -15.64
C LEU A 13 -13.00 22.59 -14.60
N LEU A 14 -13.36 23.74 -14.03
CA LEU A 14 -12.60 24.42 -12.96
C LEU A 14 -12.66 23.67 -11.62
N THR A 15 -13.80 23.02 -11.34
CA THR A 15 -14.02 22.23 -10.12
C THR A 15 -13.59 20.76 -10.30
N CYS A 16 -13.48 20.28 -11.54
CA CYS A 16 -12.90 18.99 -11.89
C CYS A 16 -11.37 19.09 -11.76
N ARG A 17 -10.89 19.03 -10.52
CA ARG A 17 -9.52 18.63 -10.23
C ARG A 17 -9.29 17.29 -10.93
N PRO A 18 -8.17 17.07 -11.64
CA PRO A 18 -7.82 15.78 -12.23
C PRO A 18 -7.54 14.66 -11.19
N GLY A 19 -8.04 14.80 -9.96
CA GLY A 19 -8.06 13.77 -8.93
C GLY A 19 -9.26 12.82 -9.12
N GLY A 20 -9.42 12.29 -10.33
CA GLY A 20 -10.29 11.13 -10.55
C GLY A 20 -9.67 9.92 -9.86
N SER A 21 -10.32 9.43 -8.81
CA SER A 21 -9.88 8.32 -7.97
C SER A 21 -8.48 8.49 -7.39
N LEU A 22 -8.42 9.06 -6.18
CA LEU A 22 -7.26 8.88 -5.30
C LEU A 22 -7.22 7.42 -4.82
N GLY A 23 -7.04 6.48 -5.74
CA GLY A 23 -6.28 5.27 -5.41
C GLY A 23 -4.92 5.77 -4.94
N CYS A 24 -4.51 5.36 -3.75
CA CYS A 24 -3.24 5.78 -3.17
C CYS A 24 -2.12 5.29 -4.10
N ALA A 25 -1.67 6.15 -5.02
CA ALA A 25 -0.54 5.86 -5.87
C ALA A 25 0.70 5.94 -4.99
N LEU A 26 1.12 4.77 -4.47
CA LEU A 26 2.37 4.65 -3.74
C LEU A 26 3.48 5.19 -4.64
N PRO A 27 4.29 6.15 -4.18
CA PRO A 27 5.42 6.63 -4.96
C PRO A 27 6.32 5.43 -5.29
N GLY A 28 6.83 5.37 -6.52
CA GLY A 28 7.60 4.22 -7.03
C GLY A 28 8.83 3.85 -6.22
N SER A 29 9.24 4.69 -5.25
CA SER A 29 10.30 4.43 -4.28
C SER A 29 9.93 3.40 -3.19
N HIS A 30 8.66 3.09 -2.95
CA HIS A 30 8.25 2.21 -1.84
C HIS A 30 8.79 0.78 -1.97
N ALA A 31 8.86 0.26 -3.20
CA ALA A 31 9.43 -1.07 -3.46
C ALA A 31 10.92 -1.12 -3.14
N GLN A 32 11.64 -0.02 -3.39
CA GLN A 32 13.06 0.09 -3.06
C GLN A 32 13.28 0.14 -1.55
N VAL A 33 12.52 0.98 -0.85
CA VAL A 33 12.59 1.08 0.62
C VAL A 33 12.27 -0.26 1.30
N SER A 34 11.26 -0.99 0.80
CA SER A 34 10.93 -2.33 1.31
C SER A 34 12.10 -3.31 1.11
N ARG A 35 12.75 -3.29 -0.06
CA ARG A 35 13.94 -4.11 -0.33
C ARG A 35 15.10 -3.77 0.60
N ASP A 36 15.39 -2.49 0.78
CA ASP A 36 16.48 -2.03 1.62
C ASP A 36 16.26 -2.43 3.09
N ASN A 37 15.02 -2.34 3.58
CA ASN A 37 14.65 -2.80 4.91
C ASN A 37 14.84 -4.32 5.09
N LEU A 38 14.50 -5.13 4.08
CA LEU A 38 14.73 -6.59 4.13
C LEU A 38 16.22 -6.93 4.17
N VAL A 39 17.05 -6.19 3.44
CA VAL A 39 18.51 -6.34 3.49
C VAL A 39 19.01 -6.00 4.90
N LEU A 40 18.56 -4.89 5.48
CA LEU A 40 18.94 -4.47 6.82
C LEU A 40 18.53 -5.49 7.89
N LEU A 41 17.30 -6.02 7.83
CA LEU A 41 16.83 -7.09 8.72
C LEU A 41 17.71 -8.34 8.60
N GLY A 42 18.16 -8.68 7.39
CA GLY A 42 19.11 -9.76 7.15
C GLY A 42 20.47 -9.53 7.83
N GLN A 43 20.97 -8.29 7.82
CA GLN A 43 22.22 -7.90 8.46
C GLN A 43 22.14 -7.90 10.00
N MET A 44 20.95 -7.62 10.56
CA MET A 44 20.72 -7.65 12.02
C MET A 44 20.73 -9.07 12.60
N ARG A 45 20.72 -10.11 11.76
CA ARG A 45 20.70 -11.50 12.19
C ARG A 45 22.00 -11.89 12.90
N ARG A 46 21.90 -12.19 14.20
CA ARG A 46 23.05 -12.60 15.03
C ARG A 46 23.32 -14.11 15.05
N LEU A 47 22.29 -14.93 14.86
CA LEU A 47 22.35 -16.39 14.98
C LEU A 47 21.86 -17.06 13.68
N SER A 48 22.41 -18.24 13.39
CA SER A 48 21.91 -19.05 12.28
C SER A 48 20.51 -19.60 12.60
N PRO A 49 19.52 -19.45 11.71
CA PRO A 49 18.18 -20.00 11.90
C PRO A 49 18.14 -21.53 12.05
N PHE A 50 19.22 -22.21 11.68
CA PHE A 50 19.39 -23.65 11.87
C PHE A 50 19.60 -24.01 13.34
N LEU A 51 20.28 -23.15 14.12
CA LEU A 51 20.51 -23.41 15.55
C LEU A 51 19.23 -23.22 16.37
N CYS A 52 18.29 -22.41 15.89
CA CYS A 52 17.05 -22.06 16.60
C CYS A 52 15.85 -22.95 16.22
N LEU A 53 16.06 -24.15 15.65
CA LEU A 53 14.99 -25.02 15.14
C LEU A 53 13.90 -25.30 16.18
N ARG A 54 14.28 -25.57 17.45
CA ARG A 54 13.34 -25.88 18.54
C ARG A 54 12.54 -24.67 19.01
N ALA A 55 13.00 -23.46 18.71
CA ALA A 55 12.35 -22.21 19.07
C ALA A 55 11.44 -21.67 17.95
N ARG A 56 11.31 -22.39 16.82
CA ARG A 56 10.43 -21.96 15.74
C ARG A 56 8.97 -22.06 16.17
N LYS A 57 8.19 -21.08 15.75
CA LYS A 57 6.76 -21.02 15.97
C LYS A 57 6.08 -20.59 14.68
N ASP A 58 4.95 -21.23 14.39
CA ASP A 58 4.07 -20.78 13.33
C ASP A 58 3.25 -19.59 13.84
N PHE A 59 3.44 -18.43 13.22
CA PHE A 59 2.74 -17.20 13.54
C PHE A 59 1.40 -17.06 12.80
N ARG A 60 1.08 -17.97 11.87
CA ARG A 60 -0.16 -17.96 11.07
C ARG A 60 -0.42 -16.60 10.41
N PHE A 61 0.57 -16.10 9.68
CA PHE A 61 0.49 -14.81 9.00
C PHE A 61 -0.66 -14.82 7.97
N PRO A 62 -1.62 -13.88 8.03
CA PRO A 62 -2.84 -13.89 7.22
C PRO A 62 -2.54 -13.44 5.78
N ARG A 63 -2.03 -14.36 4.95
CA ARG A 63 -1.61 -14.08 3.56
C ARG A 63 -2.79 -13.74 2.66
N GLU A 64 -3.94 -14.33 2.95
CA GLU A 64 -5.17 -14.20 2.17
C GLU A 64 -5.64 -12.74 2.13
N MET A 65 -5.32 -11.95 3.17
CA MET A 65 -5.66 -10.53 3.26
C MET A 65 -4.71 -9.62 2.45
N LEU A 66 -3.55 -10.13 2.02
CA LEU A 66 -2.54 -9.39 1.26
C LEU A 66 -2.50 -9.76 -0.23
N GLU A 67 -2.93 -10.97 -0.60
CA GLU A 67 -2.87 -11.47 -1.99
C GLU A 67 -4.14 -11.13 -2.83
N GLY A 68 -5.03 -10.27 -2.33
CA GLY A 68 -6.29 -9.91 -2.98
C GLY A 68 -6.16 -8.97 -4.19
N GLY A 69 -6.90 -9.27 -5.27
CA GLY A 69 -6.87 -8.57 -6.56
C GLY A 69 -7.97 -7.52 -6.76
N GLN A 70 -8.92 -7.38 -5.83
CA GLN A 70 -9.98 -6.37 -5.93
C GLN A 70 -9.55 -5.02 -5.32
N LEU A 71 -10.09 -3.90 -5.83
CA LEU A 71 -9.76 -2.55 -5.35
C LEU A 71 -10.04 -2.36 -3.83
N GLN A 72 -11.11 -2.98 -3.32
CA GLN A 72 -11.47 -3.00 -1.89
C GLN A 72 -10.44 -3.78 -1.06
N GLU A 73 -9.91 -4.88 -1.60
CA GLU A 73 -8.88 -5.70 -0.97
C GLU A 73 -7.53 -4.97 -0.97
N ALA A 74 -7.19 -4.23 -2.02
CA ALA A 74 -5.98 -3.42 -2.06
C ALA A 74 -5.99 -2.31 -0.99
N GLN A 75 -7.15 -1.69 -0.72
CA GLN A 75 -7.30 -0.74 0.40
C GLN A 75 -7.18 -1.42 1.76
N ALA A 76 -7.77 -2.60 1.94
CA ALA A 76 -7.65 -3.39 3.16
C ALA A 76 -6.20 -3.83 3.41
N ALA A 77 -5.52 -4.33 2.39
CA ALA A 77 -4.11 -4.71 2.44
C ALA A 77 -3.21 -3.51 2.78
N ALA A 78 -3.49 -2.33 2.22
CA ALA A 78 -2.78 -1.10 2.55
C ALA A 78 -2.98 -0.68 4.02
N ALA A 79 -4.19 -0.83 4.56
CA ALA A 79 -4.48 -0.56 5.97
C ALA A 79 -3.75 -1.55 6.90
N VAL A 80 -3.81 -2.84 6.59
CA VAL A 80 -3.08 -3.89 7.32
C VAL A 80 -1.58 -3.65 7.28
N LEU A 81 -1.03 -3.34 6.11
CA LEU A 81 0.39 -3.04 5.94
C LEU A 81 0.81 -1.81 6.76
N ARG A 82 -0.03 -0.78 6.80
CA ARG A 82 0.22 0.40 7.64
C ARG A 82 0.28 0.03 9.12
N GLU A 83 -0.63 -0.80 9.62
CA GLU A 83 -0.62 -1.26 11.01
C GLU A 83 0.61 -2.13 11.33
N LEU A 84 1.07 -2.96 10.38
CA LEU A 84 2.27 -3.79 10.57
C LEU A 84 3.58 -2.98 10.58
N LEU A 85 3.57 -1.77 10.00
CA LEU A 85 4.74 -0.90 9.88
C LEU A 85 4.76 0.28 10.87
N GLN A 86 3.71 0.45 11.68
CA GLN A 86 3.67 1.42 12.78
C GLN A 86 4.65 1.05 13.89
#